data_AF-A0A6G1PJ68-F1
#
_entry.id   AF-A0A6G1PJ68-F1
#
_cell.length_a   1.000
_cell.length_b   1.000
_cell.length_c   1.000
_cell.angle_alpha   90.00
_cell.angle_beta   90.00
_cell.angle_gamma   90.00
#
_symmetry.space_group_name_H-M   'P 1'
#
loop_
_entity.id
_entity.type
_entity.pdbx_description
1 polymer ?
#
loop_
_entity_poly.entity_id
_entity_poly.type
_entity_poly.pdbx_seq_one_letter_code
_entity_poly.pdbx_strand_id
1 'polypeptide(L)'
;MQTDEKTTWGDGGMWMEGSLLPADEPLLQAPDVSRRKLLQTAGAEVPFPPLKVMSNGKQCILFQARKLSVRFEKQKQLDLTERTFSPQTPVDTSQSVCRQDKATLIMRFGDVDNLRGLSIRLQLSNVFYESSGQWWFSVDSVSLHYNSSEEAVFNVSEVYAPASSSYHCLHVSNLQRYAALLLPSNEQARCWAITFTDFQIQAFNVTSGKFAPASSCTAFLTPAILMGLITSLILLLVLAYALHMVIHLKHIERDDEHKADIYYPQTPEQCCVENVTEKNMEKYR
;
A
#
# COMPACT_ATOMS: atom_id res chain seq x y z
N MET A 1 -18.95 37.13 61.00
CA MET A 1 -18.55 38.14 61.99
C MET A 1 -17.38 37.56 62.76
N GLN A 2 -16.15 37.95 62.40
CA GLN A 2 -14.86 37.43 62.93
C GLN A 2 -14.64 35.90 62.78
N THR A 3 -13.43 35.31 62.73
CA THR A 3 -12.03 35.69 62.35
C THR A 3 -11.35 34.36 61.96
N ASP A 4 -10.42 34.19 61.01
CA ASP A 4 -9.23 34.95 60.57
C ASP A 4 -7.97 34.76 61.47
N GLU A 5 -6.77 34.83 60.86
CA GLU A 5 -5.41 34.58 61.43
C GLU A 5 -5.06 33.11 61.84
N LYS A 6 -3.80 32.58 61.88
CA LYS A 6 -2.38 32.90 61.48
C LYS A 6 -1.57 31.56 61.59
N THR A 7 -0.28 31.32 61.24
CA THR A 7 0.91 32.00 60.63
C THR A 7 1.81 30.86 60.05
N THR A 8 2.15 30.78 58.76
CA THR A 8 3.38 31.28 58.05
C THR A 8 4.77 30.70 58.40
N TRP A 9 5.41 30.07 57.39
CA TRP A 9 6.88 30.02 57.07
C TRP A 9 7.80 29.27 58.08
N GLY A 10 8.98 28.72 57.75
CA GLY A 10 9.82 28.54 56.54
C GLY A 10 10.95 27.53 56.90
N ASP A 11 12.09 27.31 56.22
CA ASP A 11 12.65 27.67 54.90
C ASP A 11 13.96 26.82 54.65
N GLY A 12 14.50 26.78 53.42
CA GLY A 12 15.96 26.73 53.17
C GLY A 12 16.79 25.42 53.16
N GLY A 13 16.87 24.74 52.01
CA GLY A 13 18.10 24.07 51.49
C GLY A 13 18.64 22.79 52.18
N MET A 14 19.72 22.14 51.68
CA MET A 14 20.34 22.16 50.34
C MET A 14 21.08 20.82 50.05
N TRP A 15 21.50 20.58 48.81
CA TRP A 15 22.04 19.32 48.27
C TRP A 15 23.43 18.89 48.80
N MET A 16 23.71 17.59 48.73
CA MET A 16 25.07 17.04 48.55
C MET A 16 25.07 15.90 47.51
N GLU A 17 26.14 15.83 46.72
CA GLU A 17 26.41 14.81 45.70
C GLU A 17 26.97 13.51 46.35
N GLY A 18 26.76 12.34 45.74
CA GLY A 18 27.29 11.08 46.29
C GLY A 18 27.02 9.83 45.45
N SER A 19 27.84 9.58 44.43
CA SER A 19 27.75 8.42 43.53
C SER A 19 28.01 7.08 44.22
N LEU A 20 27.36 6.01 43.75
CA LEU A 20 27.99 4.68 43.52
C LEU A 20 27.05 3.75 42.72
N LEU A 21 27.62 3.00 41.77
CA LEU A 21 26.93 1.98 40.96
C LEU A 21 27.53 0.60 41.27
N PRO A 22 26.74 -0.48 41.28
CA PRO A 22 27.16 -1.81 40.87
C PRO A 22 26.73 -2.09 39.41
N ALA A 23 27.49 -2.92 38.69
CA ALA A 23 27.24 -3.31 37.31
C ALA A 23 27.06 -4.84 37.18
N ASP A 24 26.81 -5.28 35.94
CA ASP A 24 26.91 -6.65 35.41
C ASP A 24 25.93 -7.71 35.98
N GLU A 25 24.90 -8.06 35.18
CA GLU A 25 24.94 -9.26 34.34
C GLU A 25 23.85 -9.20 33.21
N PRO A 26 23.83 -10.12 32.21
CA PRO A 26 23.72 -9.67 30.81
C PRO A 26 22.31 -9.58 30.20
N LEU A 27 22.19 -8.66 29.24
CA LEU A 27 21.06 -8.57 28.30
C LEU A 27 21.11 -9.70 27.25
N LEU A 28 20.13 -10.61 27.32
CA LEU A 28 19.81 -11.54 26.24
C LEU A 28 19.28 -10.76 25.02
N GLN A 29 20.13 -10.59 24.00
CA GLN A 29 19.75 -9.94 22.74
C GLN A 29 18.78 -10.84 21.95
N ALA A 30 17.51 -10.45 21.93
CA ALA A 30 16.57 -10.96 20.93
C ALA A 30 17.06 -10.54 19.52
N PRO A 31 16.95 -11.40 18.50
CA PRO A 31 17.44 -11.08 17.16
C PRO A 31 16.64 -9.90 16.56
N ASP A 32 17.36 -8.94 15.98
CA ASP A 32 16.74 -7.82 15.26
C ASP A 32 16.02 -8.35 14.02
N VAL A 33 14.70 -8.49 14.13
CA VAL A 33 13.81 -8.90 13.03
C VAL A 33 13.74 -7.74 12.04
N SER A 34 14.75 -7.70 11.15
CA SER A 34 15.02 -6.67 10.15
C SER A 34 13.73 -6.04 9.62
N ARG A 35 13.35 -4.92 10.22
CA ARG A 35 12.06 -4.28 9.99
C ARG A 35 12.11 -3.58 8.64
N ARG A 36 11.83 -4.34 7.57
CA ARG A 36 11.80 -3.88 6.17
C ARG A 36 10.88 -2.68 6.03
N LYS A 37 11.46 -1.48 6.20
CA LYS A 37 10.80 -0.19 6.07
C LYS A 37 10.64 0.11 4.58
N LEU A 38 9.73 -0.62 3.94
CA LEU A 38 9.18 -0.30 2.62
C LEU A 38 8.89 1.19 2.56
N LEU A 39 9.18 1.80 1.41
CA LEU A 39 9.32 3.25 1.19
C LEU A 39 8.18 4.09 1.80
N GLN A 40 8.32 4.37 3.09
CA GLN A 40 7.60 5.42 3.78
C GLN A 40 8.21 6.73 3.31
N THR A 41 7.68 7.26 2.20
CA THR A 41 7.83 8.67 1.83
C THR A 41 7.63 9.48 3.10
N ALA A 42 8.64 10.28 3.49
CA ALA A 42 8.52 11.15 4.65
C ALA A 42 7.28 12.03 4.44
N GLY A 43 6.28 11.88 5.31
CA GLY A 43 4.95 12.44 5.08
C GLY A 43 5.07 13.94 4.88
N ALA A 44 4.58 14.43 3.73
CA ALA A 44 4.40 15.86 3.53
C ALA A 44 3.51 16.36 4.67
N GLU A 45 3.98 17.36 5.41
CA GLU A 45 3.36 17.81 6.66
C GLU A 45 1.87 18.08 6.44
N VAL A 46 1.01 17.21 6.99
CA VAL A 46 -0.42 17.26 6.71
C VAL A 46 -0.97 18.46 7.49
N PRO A 47 -1.51 19.51 6.82
CA PRO A 47 -1.72 20.80 7.49
C PRO A 47 -2.73 20.76 8.64
N PHE A 48 -3.55 19.71 8.67
CA PHE A 48 -4.69 19.59 9.58
C PHE A 48 -4.75 18.21 10.25
N PRO A 49 -5.19 18.14 11.52
CA PRO A 49 -5.41 16.87 12.20
C PRO A 49 -6.57 16.08 11.59
N PRO A 50 -6.61 14.73 11.76
CA PRO A 50 -7.74 13.93 11.31
C PRO A 50 -9.02 14.30 12.07
N LEU A 51 -10.12 14.41 11.32
CA LEU A 51 -11.49 14.51 11.82
C LEU A 51 -11.85 13.25 12.61
N LYS A 52 -12.52 13.42 13.76
CA LYS A 52 -12.78 12.32 14.72
C LYS A 52 -14.26 12.24 15.07
N VAL A 53 -14.90 11.10 14.77
CA VAL A 53 -16.28 10.82 15.18
C VAL A 53 -16.27 9.95 16.44
N MET A 54 -16.95 10.44 17.48
CA MET A 54 -17.19 9.72 18.73
C MET A 54 -18.54 9.00 18.68
N SER A 55 -18.61 7.79 19.23
CA SER A 55 -19.86 7.06 19.50
C SER A 55 -19.74 6.41 20.87
N ASN A 56 -20.75 6.63 21.74
CA ASN A 56 -20.79 6.10 23.11
C ASN A 56 -19.48 6.30 23.91
N GLY A 57 -18.89 7.50 23.82
CA GLY A 57 -17.65 7.87 24.50
C GLY A 57 -16.36 7.29 23.90
N LYS A 58 -16.44 6.41 22.89
CA LYS A 58 -15.29 5.86 22.16
C LYS A 58 -15.14 6.54 20.80
N GLN A 59 -13.92 6.54 20.27
CA GLN A 59 -13.68 6.92 18.87
C GLN A 59 -14.18 5.79 17.97
N CYS A 60 -14.93 6.12 16.92
CA CYS A 60 -15.34 5.14 15.92
C CYS A 60 -14.76 5.43 14.53
N ILE A 61 -14.73 6.69 14.08
CA ILE A 61 -14.21 7.04 12.75
C ILE A 61 -13.08 8.04 12.90
N LEU A 62 -11.97 7.79 12.22
CA LEU A 62 -10.96 8.79 11.87
C LEU A 62 -11.00 9.02 10.37
N PHE A 63 -10.98 10.28 9.94
CA PHE A 63 -10.98 10.66 8.53
C PHE A 63 -10.05 11.85 8.28
N GLN A 64 -9.25 11.78 7.23
CA GLN A 64 -8.32 12.83 6.83
C GLN A 64 -8.21 12.89 5.30
N ALA A 65 -8.02 14.07 4.75
CA ALA A 65 -7.62 14.27 3.37
C ALA A 65 -6.76 15.54 3.27
N ARG A 66 -5.71 15.53 2.44
CA ARG A 66 -4.94 16.75 2.14
C ARG A 66 -5.74 17.75 1.30
N LYS A 67 -6.76 17.27 0.57
CA LYS A 67 -7.73 18.11 -0.13
C LYS A 67 -9.10 17.44 -0.17
N LEU A 68 -10.17 18.19 0.10
CA LEU A 68 -11.55 17.82 -0.23
C LEU A 68 -12.14 18.93 -1.11
N SER A 69 -12.61 18.56 -2.30
CA SER A 69 -13.18 19.51 -3.24
C SER A 69 -14.32 18.92 -4.05
N VAL A 70 -15.26 19.79 -4.44
CA VAL A 70 -16.44 19.46 -5.26
C VAL A 70 -16.55 20.44 -6.42
N ARG A 71 -17.18 20.03 -7.52
CA ARG A 71 -17.46 20.88 -8.68
C ARG A 71 -18.78 20.48 -9.31
N PHE A 72 -19.67 21.44 -9.51
CA PHE A 72 -20.88 21.24 -10.31
C PHE A 72 -20.56 21.53 -11.78
N GLU A 73 -20.81 20.56 -12.65
CA GLU A 73 -20.61 20.61 -14.10
C GLU A 73 -19.28 21.29 -14.51
N LYS A 74 -19.37 22.39 -15.28
CA LYS A 74 -18.23 23.18 -15.77
C LYS A 74 -17.95 24.42 -14.90
N GLN A 75 -18.58 24.54 -13.73
CA GLN A 75 -18.37 25.65 -12.81
C GLN A 75 -16.98 25.56 -12.13
N LYS A 76 -16.63 26.60 -11.38
CA LYS A 76 -15.41 26.64 -10.55
C LYS A 76 -15.42 25.48 -9.55
N GLN A 77 -14.25 24.88 -9.32
CA GLN A 77 -14.05 23.89 -8.25
C GLN A 77 -14.11 24.59 -6.88
N LEU A 78 -15.06 24.16 -6.05
CA LEU A 78 -15.22 24.57 -4.67
C LEU A 78 -14.29 23.73 -3.78
N ASP A 79 -13.46 24.40 -2.99
CA ASP A 79 -12.58 23.77 -2.01
C ASP A 79 -13.24 23.79 -0.63
N LEU A 80 -13.34 22.63 0.00
CA LEU A 80 -13.94 22.45 1.32
C LEU A 80 -12.89 22.09 2.38
N THR A 81 -11.60 21.98 2.02
CA THR A 81 -10.54 21.44 2.88
C THR A 81 -10.44 22.18 4.21
N GLU A 82 -10.31 23.51 4.17
CA GLU A 82 -10.32 24.38 5.35
C GLU A 82 -11.58 24.18 6.21
N ARG A 83 -12.76 24.21 5.58
CA ARG A 83 -14.05 24.01 6.25
C ARG A 83 -14.24 22.60 6.81
N THR A 84 -13.44 21.62 6.37
CA THR A 84 -13.52 20.22 6.81
C THR A 84 -12.60 19.94 8.00
N PHE A 85 -11.37 20.47 7.96
CA PHE A 85 -10.29 20.05 8.87
C PHE A 85 -9.66 21.18 9.70
N SER A 86 -10.07 22.46 9.52
CA SER A 86 -9.56 23.57 10.34
C SER A 86 -9.76 23.32 11.84
N PRO A 87 -8.69 23.40 12.67
CA PRO A 87 -8.81 23.28 14.13
C PRO A 87 -9.61 24.41 14.79
N GLN A 88 -9.73 25.56 14.10
CA GLN A 88 -10.41 26.75 14.63
C GLN A 88 -11.93 26.67 14.44
N THR A 89 -12.35 26.07 13.32
CA THR A 89 -13.76 25.92 12.92
C THR A 89 -13.98 24.52 12.35
N PRO A 90 -14.02 23.48 13.20
CA PRO A 90 -14.19 22.10 12.76
C PRO A 90 -15.56 21.90 12.11
N VAL A 91 -15.64 21.03 11.10
CA VAL A 91 -16.91 20.70 10.45
C VAL A 91 -17.88 20.03 11.42
N ASP A 92 -19.17 20.35 11.32
CA ASP A 92 -20.17 19.73 12.17
C ASP A 92 -20.39 18.28 11.75
N THR A 93 -19.97 17.36 12.63
CA THR A 93 -20.18 15.91 12.50
C THR A 93 -21.23 15.36 13.46
N SER A 94 -22.05 16.21 14.09
CA SER A 94 -22.96 15.83 15.19
C SER A 94 -24.02 14.79 14.79
N GLN A 95 -24.37 14.71 13.51
CA GLN A 95 -25.32 13.74 12.95
C GLN A 95 -24.65 12.43 12.48
N SER A 96 -23.35 12.26 12.70
CA SER A 96 -22.64 11.02 12.40
C SER A 96 -23.06 9.92 13.38
N VAL A 97 -23.27 8.70 12.87
CA VAL A 97 -23.75 7.55 13.65
C VAL A 97 -22.77 6.40 13.47
N CYS A 98 -22.51 5.62 14.53
CA CYS A 98 -21.72 4.40 14.42
C CYS A 98 -22.28 3.29 15.30
N ARG A 99 -22.58 2.15 14.65
CA ARG A 99 -22.98 0.87 15.24
C ARG A 99 -21.86 -0.17 15.01
N GLN A 100 -22.12 -1.45 15.29
CA GLN A 100 -21.12 -2.52 15.17
C GLN A 100 -20.83 -2.92 13.71
N ASP A 101 -21.86 -2.83 12.87
CA ASP A 101 -21.96 -3.31 11.49
C ASP A 101 -21.98 -2.19 10.44
N LYS A 102 -22.54 -1.04 10.81
CA LYS A 102 -22.74 0.13 9.94
C LYS A 102 -22.35 1.43 10.64
N ALA A 103 -21.69 2.31 9.92
CA ALA A 103 -21.34 3.66 10.36
C ALA A 103 -21.60 4.68 9.25
N THR A 104 -21.84 5.92 9.65
CA THR A 104 -22.13 7.04 8.76
C THR A 104 -21.39 8.26 9.27
N LEU A 105 -20.39 8.73 8.52
CA LEU A 105 -19.78 10.04 8.72
C LEU A 105 -20.62 11.07 7.96
N ILE A 106 -21.10 12.11 8.64
CA ILE A 106 -21.76 13.27 8.01
C ILE A 106 -20.92 14.50 8.33
N MET A 107 -20.61 15.30 7.32
CA MET A 107 -19.85 16.54 7.40
C MET A 107 -20.77 17.67 6.90
N ARG A 108 -21.29 18.48 7.82
CA ARG A 108 -22.24 19.57 7.50
C ARG A 108 -21.50 20.90 7.36
N PHE A 109 -21.59 21.51 6.17
CA PHE A 109 -20.92 22.77 5.83
C PHE A 109 -21.85 23.99 5.89
N GLY A 110 -23.17 23.78 5.94
CA GLY A 110 -24.16 24.85 5.89
C GLY A 110 -24.22 25.48 4.50
N ASP A 111 -24.40 26.79 4.42
CA ASP A 111 -24.44 27.50 3.14
C ASP A 111 -23.01 27.81 2.65
N VAL A 112 -22.74 27.47 1.38
CA VAL A 112 -21.40 27.55 0.77
C VAL A 112 -21.52 28.08 -0.65
N ASP A 113 -20.98 29.28 -0.90
CA ASP A 113 -21.07 30.02 -2.15
C ASP A 113 -22.52 30.13 -2.67
N ASN A 114 -22.91 29.33 -3.67
CA ASN A 114 -24.27 29.26 -4.23
C ASN A 114 -25.10 28.07 -3.74
N LEU A 115 -24.54 27.18 -2.92
CA LEU A 115 -25.14 25.94 -2.45
C LEU A 115 -25.72 26.12 -1.04
N ARG A 116 -26.99 25.79 -0.84
CA ARG A 116 -27.63 25.85 0.48
C ARG A 116 -27.60 24.51 1.20
N GLY A 117 -27.43 24.50 2.52
CA GLY A 117 -27.50 23.30 3.35
C GLY A 117 -26.53 22.19 2.95
N LEU A 118 -25.36 22.54 2.41
CA LEU A 118 -24.37 21.61 1.87
C LEU A 118 -23.89 20.63 2.96
N SER A 119 -23.94 19.33 2.66
CA SER A 119 -23.28 18.32 3.49
C SER A 119 -22.79 17.12 2.67
N ILE A 120 -21.68 16.52 3.11
CA ILE A 120 -21.12 15.30 2.53
C ILE A 120 -21.28 14.17 3.54
N ARG A 121 -21.85 13.04 3.10
CA ARG A 121 -22.12 11.86 3.91
C ARG A 121 -21.42 10.65 3.30
N LEU A 122 -20.57 9.99 4.08
CA LEU A 122 -19.97 8.69 3.76
C LEU A 122 -20.72 7.62 4.55
N GLN A 123 -21.21 6.58 3.88
CA GLN A 123 -21.75 5.38 4.52
C GLN A 123 -20.68 4.30 4.52
N LEU A 124 -20.55 3.55 5.62
CA LEU A 124 -19.54 2.53 5.81
C LEU A 124 -20.17 1.27 6.41
N SER A 125 -19.60 0.11 6.10
CA SER A 125 -19.94 -1.16 6.73
C SER A 125 -18.72 -1.89 7.28
N ASN A 126 -18.98 -2.87 8.14
CA ASN A 126 -18.01 -3.74 8.79
C ASN A 126 -18.49 -5.18 8.69
N VAL A 127 -17.72 -6.04 8.02
CA VAL A 127 -18.08 -7.41 7.66
C VAL A 127 -16.96 -8.36 8.06
N PHE A 128 -17.31 -9.47 8.70
CA PHE A 128 -16.36 -10.55 8.99
C PHE A 128 -16.23 -11.47 7.77
N TYR A 129 -15.02 -11.64 7.25
CA TYR A 129 -14.75 -12.52 6.12
C TYR A 129 -14.02 -13.77 6.60
N GLU A 130 -14.76 -14.88 6.73
CA GLU A 130 -14.26 -16.18 7.24
C GLU A 130 -12.98 -16.65 6.54
N SER A 131 -12.91 -16.49 5.22
CA SER A 131 -11.75 -16.81 4.37
C SER A 131 -10.46 -16.06 4.74
N SER A 132 -10.57 -14.98 5.52
CA SER A 132 -9.45 -14.18 6.04
C SER A 132 -9.36 -14.17 7.57
N GLY A 133 -10.31 -14.80 8.27
CA GLY A 133 -10.38 -14.84 9.74
C GLY A 133 -10.53 -13.48 10.44
N GLN A 134 -10.86 -12.40 9.72
CA GLN A 134 -10.86 -11.04 10.26
C GLN A 134 -12.01 -10.17 9.77
N TRP A 135 -12.25 -9.08 10.50
CA TRP A 135 -13.17 -8.01 10.13
C TRP A 135 -12.54 -7.06 9.11
N TRP A 136 -13.33 -6.66 8.12
CA TRP A 136 -13.00 -5.67 7.11
C TRP A 136 -14.06 -4.58 7.10
N PHE A 137 -13.63 -3.33 6.92
CA PHE A 137 -14.55 -2.23 6.68
C PHE A 137 -14.47 -1.76 5.22
N SER A 138 -15.59 -1.29 4.68
CA SER A 138 -15.69 -0.58 3.41
C SER A 138 -16.33 0.78 3.61
N VAL A 139 -16.03 1.72 2.70
CA VAL A 139 -16.96 2.81 2.39
C VAL A 139 -17.89 2.28 1.32
N ASP A 140 -19.20 2.30 1.59
CA ASP A 140 -20.23 1.72 0.73
C ASP A 140 -20.75 2.76 -0.29
N SER A 141 -20.95 4.00 0.18
CA SER A 141 -21.43 5.12 -0.63
C SER A 141 -20.85 6.47 -0.17
N VAL A 142 -20.80 7.43 -1.09
CA VAL A 142 -20.60 8.86 -0.80
C VAL A 142 -21.82 9.61 -1.35
N SER A 143 -22.46 10.43 -0.52
CA SER A 143 -23.61 11.25 -0.89
C SER A 143 -23.36 12.72 -0.59
N LEU A 144 -23.69 13.58 -1.55
CA LEU A 144 -23.61 15.03 -1.45
C LEU A 144 -25.02 15.61 -1.41
N HIS A 145 -25.40 16.20 -0.28
CA HIS A 145 -26.67 16.90 -0.08
C HIS A 145 -26.48 18.39 -0.32
N TYR A 146 -27.41 19.02 -1.04
CA TYR A 146 -27.40 20.45 -1.33
C TYR A 146 -28.83 20.94 -1.64
N ASN A 147 -29.03 22.26 -1.64
CA ASN A 147 -30.32 22.93 -1.90
C ASN A 147 -31.48 22.41 -1.02
N SER A 148 -31.16 21.95 0.20
CA SER A 148 -32.07 21.34 1.19
C SER A 148 -32.77 20.03 0.81
N SER A 149 -32.92 19.71 -0.48
CA SER A 149 -33.64 18.51 -0.95
C SER A 149 -32.98 17.75 -2.10
N GLU A 150 -31.87 18.24 -2.66
CA GLU A 150 -31.14 17.53 -3.71
C GLU A 150 -30.04 16.64 -3.11
N GLU A 151 -29.92 15.41 -3.62
CA GLU A 151 -28.87 14.48 -3.23
C GLU A 151 -28.19 13.90 -4.49
N ALA A 152 -26.86 13.97 -4.54
CA ALA A 152 -26.03 13.28 -5.53
C ALA A 152 -25.34 12.08 -4.88
N VAL A 153 -25.68 10.87 -5.31
CA VAL A 153 -25.21 9.61 -4.71
C VAL A 153 -24.17 8.93 -5.58
N PHE A 154 -23.05 8.55 -5.00
CA PHE A 154 -21.99 7.77 -5.60
C PHE A 154 -21.84 6.44 -4.85
N ASN A 155 -21.93 5.32 -5.56
CA ASN A 155 -21.54 4.01 -5.02
C ASN A 155 -20.01 3.90 -5.08
N VAL A 156 -19.40 3.24 -4.10
CA VAL A 156 -17.94 3.23 -3.97
C VAL A 156 -17.37 1.87 -4.37
N SER A 157 -16.30 1.88 -5.18
CA SER A 157 -15.51 0.70 -5.49
C SER A 157 -14.11 0.80 -4.86
N GLU A 158 -13.57 -0.34 -4.43
CA GLU A 158 -12.17 -0.52 -4.00
C GLU A 158 -11.69 0.36 -2.81
N VAL A 159 -12.62 0.94 -2.03
CA VAL A 159 -12.33 1.63 -0.75
C VAL A 159 -12.69 0.70 0.42
N TYR A 160 -11.79 -0.24 0.73
CA TYR A 160 -11.93 -1.20 1.81
C TYR A 160 -10.58 -1.58 2.44
N ALA A 161 -10.56 -1.90 3.74
CA ALA A 161 -9.37 -2.35 4.46
C ALA A 161 -9.74 -3.24 5.67
N PRO A 162 -8.81 -4.03 6.22
CA PRO A 162 -9.03 -4.72 7.49
C PRO A 162 -9.36 -3.71 8.60
N ALA A 163 -10.26 -4.05 9.52
CA ALA A 163 -10.63 -3.18 10.65
C ALA A 163 -9.46 -2.93 11.64
N SER A 164 -8.38 -3.71 11.55
CA SER A 164 -7.10 -3.51 12.25
C SER A 164 -6.20 -2.45 11.60
N SER A 165 -6.55 -1.94 10.43
CA SER A 165 -5.77 -1.02 9.60
C SER A 165 -6.55 0.27 9.29
N SER A 166 -5.88 1.27 8.72
CA SER A 166 -6.54 2.36 7.99
C SER A 166 -6.50 2.09 6.48
N TYR A 167 -7.44 2.63 5.71
CA TYR A 167 -7.34 2.68 4.25
C TYR A 167 -6.67 3.99 3.84
N HIS A 168 -5.77 3.96 2.86
CA HIS A 168 -5.11 5.15 2.29
C HIS A 168 -5.14 5.13 0.76
N CYS A 169 -5.41 6.27 0.14
CA CYS A 169 -5.30 6.42 -1.31
C CYS A 169 -5.00 7.85 -1.75
N LEU A 170 -4.11 8.00 -2.74
CA LEU A 170 -3.71 9.32 -3.25
C LEU A 170 -4.89 10.11 -3.85
N HIS A 171 -5.86 9.42 -4.44
CA HIS A 171 -7.08 10.03 -4.98
C HIS A 171 -8.29 9.12 -4.75
N VAL A 172 -9.40 9.68 -4.24
CA VAL A 172 -10.73 9.05 -4.29
C VAL A 172 -11.66 10.04 -4.98
N SER A 173 -12.23 9.65 -6.13
CA SER A 173 -12.94 10.57 -7.03
C SER A 173 -13.79 9.81 -8.05
N ASN A 174 -14.77 10.48 -8.66
CA ASN A 174 -15.52 10.00 -9.83
C ASN A 174 -14.88 10.38 -11.18
N LEU A 175 -13.72 11.06 -11.17
CA LEU A 175 -13.03 11.45 -12.39
C LEU A 175 -12.18 10.30 -12.95
N GLN A 176 -12.37 9.96 -14.23
CA GLN A 176 -11.68 8.84 -14.90
C GLN A 176 -10.14 8.90 -14.81
N ARG A 177 -9.55 10.11 -14.76
CA ARG A 177 -8.11 10.33 -14.56
C ARG A 177 -7.57 9.85 -13.20
N TYR A 178 -8.46 9.48 -12.28
CA TYR A 178 -8.21 8.98 -10.93
C TYR A 178 -8.91 7.63 -10.70
N ALA A 179 -8.98 6.78 -11.73
CA ALA A 179 -9.63 5.47 -11.75
C ALA A 179 -11.16 5.43 -11.47
N ALA A 180 -11.79 6.57 -11.15
CA ALA A 180 -13.23 6.70 -10.93
C ALA A 180 -13.83 5.81 -9.81
N LEU A 181 -13.12 5.67 -8.67
CA LEU A 181 -13.56 4.91 -7.48
C LEU A 181 -14.93 5.33 -6.88
N LEU A 182 -15.45 6.50 -7.26
CA LEU A 182 -16.80 6.96 -6.94
C LEU A 182 -17.69 6.86 -8.19
N LEU A 183 -18.60 5.88 -8.22
CA LEU A 183 -19.45 5.57 -9.38
C LEU A 183 -20.81 6.29 -9.25
N PRO A 184 -21.19 7.22 -10.16
CA PRO A 184 -22.47 7.94 -10.08
C PRO A 184 -23.69 6.99 -10.08
N SER A 185 -24.48 7.01 -9.01
CA SER A 185 -25.65 6.13 -8.82
C SER A 185 -26.99 6.79 -9.14
N ASN A 186 -27.03 8.11 -9.33
CA ASN A 186 -28.22 8.84 -9.78
C ASN A 186 -27.86 9.95 -10.79
N GLU A 187 -28.87 10.58 -11.39
CA GLU A 187 -28.66 11.62 -12.42
C GLU A 187 -27.91 12.84 -11.86
N GLN A 188 -28.25 13.27 -10.64
CA GLN A 188 -27.57 14.37 -9.94
C GLN A 188 -26.06 14.12 -9.84
N ALA A 189 -25.63 12.90 -9.49
CA ALA A 189 -24.23 12.52 -9.40
C ALA A 189 -23.46 12.57 -10.74
N ARG A 190 -24.14 12.61 -11.89
CA ARG A 190 -23.49 12.82 -13.19
C ARG A 190 -23.10 14.28 -13.42
N CYS A 191 -23.85 15.23 -12.85
CA CYS A 191 -23.51 16.66 -12.86
C CYS A 191 -22.42 17.03 -11.84
N TRP A 192 -22.14 16.19 -10.83
CA TRP A 192 -21.15 16.48 -9.79
C TRP A 192 -19.81 15.77 -10.02
N ALA A 193 -18.72 16.49 -9.75
CA ALA A 193 -17.39 15.92 -9.59
C ALA A 193 -16.92 16.09 -8.14
N ILE A 194 -16.59 14.99 -7.45
CA ILE A 194 -16.03 14.99 -6.11
C ILE A 194 -14.58 14.51 -6.20
N THR A 195 -13.66 15.12 -5.46
CA THR A 195 -12.27 14.70 -5.37
C THR A 195 -11.73 14.89 -3.96
N PHE A 196 -11.39 13.76 -3.33
CA PHE A 196 -10.50 13.68 -2.19
C PHE A 196 -9.07 13.45 -2.71
N THR A 197 -8.08 14.15 -2.15
CA THR A 197 -6.65 13.93 -2.41
C THR A 197 -5.95 13.56 -1.10
N ASP A 198 -5.09 12.55 -1.16
CA ASP A 198 -4.38 11.99 0.01
C ASP A 198 -5.38 11.56 1.10
N PHE A 199 -6.34 10.74 0.69
CA PHE A 199 -7.48 10.27 1.49
C PHE A 199 -7.02 9.17 2.45
N GLN A 200 -7.27 9.35 3.75
CA GLN A 200 -7.08 8.32 4.77
C GLN A 200 -8.33 8.19 5.65
N ILE A 201 -8.79 6.95 5.87
CA ILE A 201 -9.98 6.67 6.69
C ILE A 201 -9.80 5.37 7.48
N GLN A 202 -10.39 5.33 8.67
CA GLN A 202 -10.48 4.13 9.51
C GLN A 202 -11.78 4.18 10.31
N ALA A 203 -12.46 3.05 10.43
CA ALA A 203 -13.75 2.96 11.11
C ALA A 203 -13.84 1.73 12.03
N PHE A 204 -14.83 1.74 12.93
CA PHE A 204 -15.23 0.68 13.86
C PHE A 204 -14.22 0.33 14.96
N ASN A 205 -12.96 0.09 14.60
CA ASN A 205 -11.87 -0.28 15.52
C ASN A 205 -10.76 0.77 15.46
N VAL A 206 -11.04 1.95 16.05
CA VAL A 206 -10.07 3.05 16.21
C VAL A 206 -9.48 2.98 17.62
N THR A 207 -8.16 3.07 17.74
CA THR A 207 -7.44 3.10 19.01
C THR A 207 -6.60 4.37 19.17
N SER A 208 -6.43 4.83 20.40
CA SER A 208 -5.40 5.82 20.81
C SER A 208 -5.38 7.16 20.05
N GLY A 209 -6.48 7.59 19.42
CA GLY A 209 -6.59 8.91 18.77
C GLY A 209 -5.86 9.07 17.45
N LYS A 210 -5.35 7.98 16.86
CA LYS A 210 -4.43 7.94 15.71
C LYS A 210 -4.83 6.82 14.74
N PHE A 211 -4.44 6.96 13.46
CA PHE A 211 -4.61 5.89 12.49
C PHE A 211 -3.71 4.68 12.81
N ALA A 212 -4.26 3.48 12.61
CA ALA A 212 -3.51 2.24 12.49
C ALA A 212 -2.77 2.17 11.13
N PRO A 213 -1.83 1.23 10.93
CA PRO A 213 -1.07 1.11 9.68
C PRO A 213 -1.95 1.13 8.42
N ALA A 214 -1.46 1.79 7.37
CA ALA A 214 -2.23 2.03 6.16
C ALA A 214 -2.18 0.85 5.18
N SER A 215 -3.33 0.37 4.77
CA SER A 215 -3.55 -0.42 3.56
C SER A 215 -3.76 0.53 2.39
N SER A 216 -2.76 0.64 1.51
CA SER A 216 -2.81 1.54 0.35
C SER A 216 -3.61 0.94 -0.83
N CYS A 217 -4.39 1.77 -1.52
CA CYS A 217 -5.19 1.38 -2.69
C CYS A 217 -4.36 0.87 -3.89
N THR A 218 -3.08 1.24 -3.97
CA THR A 218 -2.17 0.80 -5.04
C THR A 218 -1.45 -0.48 -4.64
N ALA A 219 -1.73 -1.59 -5.33
CA ALA A 219 -0.88 -2.78 -5.26
C ALA A 219 0.54 -2.45 -5.75
N PHE A 220 1.57 -2.91 -5.03
CA PHE A 220 2.99 -2.65 -5.35
C PHE A 220 3.40 -3.17 -6.74
N LEU A 221 2.68 -4.17 -7.26
CA LEU A 221 2.78 -4.64 -8.65
C LEU A 221 1.35 -4.73 -9.19
N THR A 222 1.08 -4.08 -10.33
CA THR A 222 -0.21 -4.28 -11.03
C THR A 222 -0.22 -5.66 -11.69
N PRO A 223 -1.39 -6.26 -11.98
CA PRO A 223 -1.46 -7.55 -12.68
C PRO A 223 -0.70 -7.55 -14.01
N ALA A 224 -0.73 -6.44 -14.76
CA ALA A 224 0.01 -6.29 -16.01
C ALA A 224 1.54 -6.31 -15.79
N ILE A 225 2.06 -5.60 -14.78
CA ILE A 225 3.49 -5.61 -14.44
C ILE A 225 3.89 -7.01 -13.95
N LEU A 226 3.08 -7.66 -13.12
CA LEU A 226 3.34 -9.01 -12.62
C LEU A 226 3.45 -10.03 -13.77
N MET A 227 2.50 -10.01 -14.72
CA MET A 227 2.55 -10.87 -15.91
C MET A 227 3.75 -10.56 -16.82
N GLY A 228 4.15 -9.28 -16.94
CA GLY A 228 5.36 -8.88 -17.66
C GLY A 228 6.65 -9.37 -17.01
N LEU A 229 6.74 -9.30 -15.67
CA LEU A 229 7.89 -9.82 -14.91
C LEU A 229 7.99 -11.35 -15.00
N ILE A 230 6.85 -12.06 -14.91
CA ILE A 230 6.80 -13.53 -15.03
C ILE A 230 7.22 -13.97 -16.44
N THR A 231 6.68 -13.35 -17.49
CA THR A 231 7.03 -13.70 -18.88
C THR A 231 8.48 -13.35 -19.23
N SER A 232 8.99 -12.19 -18.75
CA SER A 232 10.40 -11.82 -18.87
C SER A 232 11.33 -12.84 -18.20
N LEU A 233 11.02 -13.26 -16.96
CA LEU A 233 11.78 -14.28 -16.25
C LEU A 233 11.81 -15.63 -16.98
N ILE A 234 10.67 -16.07 -17.55
CA ILE A 234 10.59 -17.31 -18.33
C ILE A 234 11.48 -17.22 -19.58
N LEU A 235 11.43 -16.11 -20.32
CA LEU A 235 12.26 -15.90 -21.52
C LEU A 235 13.75 -15.85 -21.18
N LEU A 236 14.13 -15.22 -20.06
CA LEU A 236 15.51 -15.20 -19.58
C LEU A 236 16.02 -16.60 -19.21
N LEU A 237 15.19 -17.45 -18.58
CA LEU A 237 15.54 -18.84 -18.27
C LEU A 237 15.72 -19.70 -19.54
N VAL A 238 14.85 -19.54 -20.54
CA VAL A 238 14.97 -20.22 -21.84
C VAL A 238 16.24 -19.77 -22.58
N LEU A 239 16.54 -18.46 -22.58
CA LEU A 239 17.76 -17.92 -23.18
C LEU A 239 19.02 -18.42 -22.47
N ALA A 240 19.03 -18.44 -21.14
CA ALA A 240 20.15 -18.96 -20.35
C ALA A 240 20.39 -20.45 -20.62
N TYR A 241 19.33 -21.25 -20.74
CA TYR A 241 19.43 -22.66 -21.12
C TYR A 241 20.01 -22.85 -22.53
N ALA A 242 19.51 -22.08 -23.51
CA ALA A 242 20.02 -22.14 -24.88
C ALA A 242 21.51 -21.74 -24.97
N LEU A 243 21.92 -20.67 -24.28
CA LEU A 243 23.32 -20.26 -24.19
C LEU A 243 24.19 -21.31 -23.49
N HIS A 244 23.70 -21.93 -22.41
CA HIS A 244 24.40 -23.02 -21.72
C HIS A 244 24.63 -24.23 -22.65
N MET A 245 23.63 -24.62 -23.47
CA MET A 245 23.78 -25.68 -24.47
C MET A 245 24.83 -25.31 -25.54
N VAL A 246 24.82 -24.08 -26.05
CA VAL A 246 25.81 -23.61 -27.05
C VAL A 246 27.23 -23.59 -26.48
N ILE A 247 27.41 -23.16 -25.22
CA ILE A 247 28.71 -23.18 -24.55
C ILE A 247 29.18 -24.63 -24.33
N HIS A 248 28.28 -25.54 -23.95
CA HIS A 248 28.61 -26.95 -23.74
C HIS A 248 29.01 -27.66 -25.05
N LEU A 249 28.34 -27.38 -26.17
CA LEU A 249 28.73 -27.89 -27.49
C LEU A 249 30.12 -27.39 -27.89
N LYS A 250 30.38 -26.08 -27.72
CA LYS A 250 31.68 -25.47 -28.02
C LYS A 250 32.83 -25.99 -27.14
N HIS A 251 32.53 -26.46 -25.93
CA HIS A 251 33.50 -27.15 -25.08
C HIS A 251 33.87 -28.53 -25.64
N ILE A 252 32.89 -29.31 -26.11
CA ILE A 252 33.11 -30.63 -26.72
C ILE A 252 33.94 -30.48 -28.01
N GLU A 253 33.54 -29.58 -28.92
CA GLU A 253 34.28 -29.31 -30.17
C GLU A 253 35.75 -28.98 -29.90
N ARG A 254 36.02 -28.19 -28.86
CA ARG A 254 37.38 -27.79 -28.51
C ARG A 254 38.18 -28.89 -27.81
N ASP A 255 37.55 -29.76 -27.01
CA ASP A 255 38.24 -30.92 -26.44
C ASP A 255 38.59 -31.95 -27.53
N ASP A 256 37.70 -32.15 -28.52
CA ASP A 256 37.96 -33.04 -29.65
C ASP A 256 39.04 -32.48 -30.61
N GLU A 257 39.16 -31.16 -30.81
CA GLU A 257 40.32 -30.56 -31.52
C GLU A 257 41.66 -30.97 -30.87
N HIS A 258 41.82 -30.75 -29.56
CA HIS A 258 43.07 -31.09 -28.86
C HIS A 258 43.34 -32.60 -28.81
N LYS A 259 42.32 -33.42 -29.00
CA LYS A 259 42.41 -34.88 -29.04
C LYS A 259 42.74 -35.42 -30.42
N ALA A 260 42.33 -34.72 -31.49
CA ALA A 260 42.68 -35.03 -32.87
C ALA A 260 44.18 -34.80 -33.15
N ASP A 261 44.74 -33.68 -32.67
CA ASP A 261 46.17 -33.36 -32.79
C ASP A 261 47.09 -34.42 -32.12
N ILE A 262 46.59 -35.13 -31.11
CA ILE A 262 47.34 -36.22 -30.44
C ILE A 262 47.35 -37.52 -31.24
N TYR A 263 46.45 -37.69 -32.22
CA TYR A 263 46.21 -38.98 -32.89
C TYR A 263 46.74 -39.09 -34.33
N TYR A 264 47.44 -38.07 -34.85
CA TYR A 264 48.01 -38.06 -36.20
C TYR A 264 49.54 -38.17 -36.23
N PRO A 265 50.12 -39.39 -36.25
CA PRO A 265 51.54 -39.57 -36.56
C PRO A 265 51.79 -39.35 -38.06
N GLN A 266 52.75 -38.49 -38.40
CA GLN A 266 53.30 -38.43 -39.76
C GLN A 266 54.19 -39.65 -40.02
N THR A 267 54.00 -40.32 -41.15
CA THR A 267 54.92 -41.37 -41.67
C THR A 267 55.21 -41.14 -43.16
N PRO A 268 56.48 -40.93 -43.56
CA PRO A 268 56.87 -40.76 -44.97
C PRO A 268 57.05 -42.11 -45.71
N GLU A 269 57.51 -42.04 -46.96
CA GLU A 269 57.35 -43.04 -48.01
C GLU A 269 58.43 -44.17 -48.08
N GLN A 270 58.12 -45.19 -48.90
CA GLN A 270 59.05 -46.02 -49.72
C GLN A 270 59.85 -47.19 -49.10
N CYS A 271 59.68 -48.43 -49.64
CA CYS A 271 60.72 -49.22 -50.38
C CYS A 271 60.53 -50.78 -50.43
N CYS A 272 61.14 -51.39 -51.47
CA CYS A 272 61.65 -52.79 -51.59
C CYS A 272 60.72 -54.04 -51.75
N VAL A 273 60.35 -54.32 -53.01
CA VAL A 273 60.78 -55.47 -53.87
C VAL A 273 60.96 -56.91 -53.29
N GLU A 274 60.25 -57.85 -53.96
CA GLU A 274 60.48 -59.30 -54.22
C GLU A 274 61.27 -60.25 -53.27
N ASN A 275 60.66 -61.42 -53.00
CA ASN A 275 61.20 -62.69 -53.54
C ASN A 275 60.15 -63.81 -53.69
N VAL A 276 60.52 -64.91 -54.37
CA VAL A 276 59.62 -65.92 -54.98
C VAL A 276 59.80 -67.32 -54.39
N THR A 277 58.77 -68.19 -54.52
CA THR A 277 58.70 -69.69 -54.49
C THR A 277 57.71 -70.27 -53.46
N GLU A 278 57.04 -71.43 -53.65
CA GLU A 278 56.54 -72.14 -54.85
C GLU A 278 55.53 -73.24 -54.37
N LYS A 279 54.81 -73.89 -55.32
CA LYS A 279 54.18 -75.24 -55.23
C LYS A 279 52.86 -75.47 -54.46
N ASN A 280 51.80 -75.56 -55.29
CA ASN A 280 51.05 -76.80 -55.57
C ASN A 280 49.78 -77.19 -54.79
N MET A 281 48.65 -76.99 -55.49
CA MET A 281 47.67 -78.02 -55.89
C MET A 281 46.52 -78.46 -54.97
N GLU A 282 45.44 -78.82 -55.70
CA GLU A 282 44.21 -79.55 -55.37
C GLU A 282 43.24 -78.94 -54.32
N LYS A 283 41.95 -78.64 -54.60
CA LYS A 283 40.89 -79.05 -55.56
C LYS A 283 39.78 -79.84 -54.84
N TYR A 284 38.54 -79.63 -55.33
CA TYR A 284 37.22 -80.00 -54.81
C TYR A 284 36.57 -78.90 -53.94
N ARG A 285 35.32 -78.51 -54.17
CA ARG A 285 34.32 -79.02 -55.13
C ARG A 285 34.12 -78.08 -56.31
#